data_AF-A0A2V6BDM5-F1
#
_entry.id   AF-A0A2V6BDM5-F1
#
_cell.length_a   1.000
_cell.length_b   1.000
_cell.length_c   1.000
_cell.angle_alpha   90.00
_cell.angle_beta   90.00
_cell.angle_gamma   90.00
#
_symmetry.space_group_name_H-M   'P 1'
#
loop_
_entity.id
_entity.type
_entity.pdbx_description
1 polymer ?
#
loop_
_entity_poly.entity_id
_entity_poly.type
_entity_poly.pdbx_seq_one_letter_code
_entity_poly.pdbx_strand_id
1 'polypeptide(L)'
;MKFNWMRYFSRGFVILICCCGAIVFGSGASVGVPDTASWVQLSPASSPPARSYLAITYDPASDKIIMFGGFDGTTYLNDTWTFDGVTWTEVATNTRPPARAAAQMAYDSVTRKVVLFGGYDGTNYL
;
A
#
# COMPACT_ATOMS: atom_id res chain seq x y z
N MET A 1 -8.83 -12.22 -11.14
CA MET A 1 -8.36 -11.81 -9.79
C MET A 1 -7.15 -10.91 -9.99
N LYS A 2 -7.25 -9.60 -9.70
CA LYS A 2 -6.16 -8.63 -9.90
C LYS A 2 -5.60 -8.22 -8.55
N PHE A 3 -4.29 -8.39 -8.40
CA PHE A 3 -3.49 -8.22 -7.18
C PHE A 3 -2.96 -6.79 -7.10
N ASN A 4 -3.00 -6.19 -5.91
CA ASN A 4 -2.43 -4.87 -5.65
C ASN A 4 -1.37 -5.02 -4.55
N TRP A 5 -0.13 -4.60 -4.84
CA TRP A 5 1.06 -4.86 -4.02
C TRP A 5 1.66 -3.53 -3.53
N MET A 6 2.14 -3.46 -2.28
CA MET A 6 2.81 -2.27 -1.74
C MET A 6 4.21 -2.60 -1.19
N ARG A 7 5.16 -1.65 -1.29
CA ARG A 7 6.53 -1.74 -0.77
C ARG A 7 6.78 -0.69 0.32
N TYR A 8 7.59 -1.02 1.32
CA TYR A 8 8.17 -0.07 2.29
C TYR A 8 9.62 0.24 1.91
N PHE A 9 10.05 1.51 2.06
CA PHE A 9 11.45 1.93 1.92
C PHE A 9 11.95 2.49 3.25
N SER A 10 12.99 1.90 3.83
CA SER A 10 13.70 2.49 4.97
C SER A 10 14.70 3.54 4.49
N ARG A 11 14.71 4.70 5.16
CA ARG A 11 15.53 5.87 4.82
C ARG A 11 17.01 5.60 5.11
N GLY A 12 17.90 5.88 4.14
CA GLY A 12 19.35 5.72 4.25
C GLY A 12 20.11 7.04 4.04
N PHE A 13 21.11 7.24 4.88
CA PHE A 13 21.88 8.46 5.18
C PHE A 13 23.01 8.74 4.16
N VAL A 14 23.25 10.01 3.81
CA VAL A 14 24.35 10.44 2.93
C VAL A 14 25.51 10.98 3.78
N ILE A 15 26.64 10.27 3.81
CA ILE A 15 27.96 10.84 4.15
C ILE A 15 28.89 10.57 2.97
N LEU A 16 29.48 11.64 2.44
CA LEU A 16 30.51 11.59 1.42
C LEU A 16 31.76 12.27 2.00
N ILE A 17 32.74 11.47 2.43
CA ILE A 17 34.08 11.93 2.82
C ILE A 17 35.08 11.46 1.76
N CYS A 18 35.65 12.48 1.11
CA CYS A 18 36.99 12.66 0.56
C CYS A 18 37.83 11.45 0.09
N CYS A 19 38.26 11.53 -1.18
CA CYS A 19 39.30 10.73 -1.80
C CYS A 19 40.63 10.74 -1.01
N CYS A 20 41.28 9.57 -1.04
CA CYS A 20 42.71 9.27 -0.77
C CYS A 20 43.02 8.63 0.60
N GLY A 21 43.21 7.30 0.57
CA GLY A 21 43.94 6.58 1.62
C GLY A 21 43.41 5.16 1.83
N ALA A 22 44.09 4.16 1.29
CA ALA A 22 43.76 2.76 1.52
C ALA A 22 44.09 2.36 2.97
N ILE A 23 43.11 1.81 3.69
CA ILE A 23 43.33 0.98 4.87
C ILE A 23 42.49 -0.28 4.67
N VAL A 24 43.16 -1.42 4.46
CA VAL A 24 42.53 -2.73 4.40
C VAL A 24 42.45 -3.28 5.82
N PHE A 25 41.24 -3.59 6.30
CA PHE A 25 41.03 -4.49 7.43
C PHE A 25 39.94 -5.50 7.07
N GLY A 26 40.29 -6.79 7.23
CA GLY A 26 39.45 -7.87 7.72
C GLY A 26 38.08 -8.12 7.08
N SER A 27 37.96 -9.32 6.52
CA SER A 27 36.72 -10.02 6.12
C SER A 27 35.46 -9.61 6.91
N GLY A 28 34.64 -8.77 6.29
CA GLY A 28 33.22 -9.04 6.25
C GLY A 28 32.99 -9.74 4.93
N ALA A 29 32.44 -10.95 4.95
CA ALA A 29 31.58 -11.30 3.84
C ALA A 29 30.68 -10.06 3.65
N SER A 30 30.53 -9.54 2.43
CA SER A 30 29.20 -9.06 2.11
C SER A 30 28.36 -10.30 2.43
N VAL A 31 27.68 -10.29 3.58
CA VAL A 31 26.47 -11.08 3.69
C VAL A 31 25.75 -10.58 2.46
N GLY A 32 25.76 -11.39 1.41
CA GLY A 32 24.83 -11.23 0.33
C GLY A 32 23.54 -11.30 1.11
N VAL A 33 23.03 -10.13 1.49
CA VAL A 33 21.67 -10.00 1.97
C VAL A 33 20.95 -10.75 0.88
N PRO A 34 20.34 -11.91 1.18
CA PRO A 34 19.65 -12.64 0.15
C PRO A 34 18.58 -11.66 -0.31
N ASP A 35 18.85 -10.98 -1.42
CA ASP A 35 17.95 -10.01 -2.05
C ASP A 35 16.86 -10.79 -2.80
N THR A 36 16.56 -11.99 -2.31
CA THR A 36 15.34 -12.70 -2.58
C THR A 36 14.28 -11.97 -1.78
N ALA A 37 13.84 -10.83 -2.29
CA ALA A 37 12.52 -10.29 -2.01
C ALA A 37 11.50 -11.35 -2.45
N SER A 38 11.33 -12.38 -1.62
CA SER A 38 10.37 -13.43 -1.81
C SER A 38 9.02 -12.90 -1.38
N TRP A 39 8.03 -13.12 -2.23
CA TRP A 39 6.66 -12.84 -1.85
C TRP A 39 6.27 -13.76 -0.70
N VAL A 40 5.90 -13.17 0.43
CA VAL A 40 5.34 -13.90 1.57
C VAL A 40 3.86 -13.61 1.62
N GLN A 41 3.05 -14.67 1.59
CA GLN A 41 1.63 -14.55 1.86
C GLN A 41 1.44 -14.33 3.36
N LEU A 42 0.85 -13.20 3.72
CA LEU A 42 0.44 -12.93 5.09
C LEU A 42 -0.87 -13.65 5.41
N SER A 43 -1.07 -14.03 6.67
CA SER A 43 -2.34 -14.54 7.21
C SER A 43 -2.81 -13.66 8.37
N PRO A 44 -3.27 -12.42 8.10
CA PRO A 44 -3.71 -11.52 9.15
C PRO A 44 -4.92 -12.04 9.91
N ALA A 45 -5.06 -11.66 11.18
CA ALA A 45 -6.22 -12.03 12.00
C ALA A 45 -7.55 -11.47 11.45
N SER A 46 -7.50 -10.31 10.80
CA SER A 46 -8.62 -9.70 10.09
C SER A 46 -8.18 -9.30 8.67
N SER A 47 -9.05 -9.51 7.69
CA SER A 47 -8.81 -9.18 6.28
C SER A 47 -10.10 -8.74 5.62
N PRO A 48 -10.05 -7.85 4.61
CA PRO A 48 -11.21 -7.50 3.82
C PRO A 48 -11.76 -8.74 3.11
N PRO A 49 -13.09 -8.85 2.92
CA PRO A 49 -13.67 -9.86 2.05
C PRO A 49 -13.03 -9.90 0.66
N ALA A 50 -13.04 -11.08 0.04
CA ALA A 50 -12.52 -11.29 -1.31
C ALA A 50 -13.16 -10.32 -2.30
N ARG A 51 -12.33 -9.64 -3.10
CA ARG A 51 -12.78 -8.59 -4.02
C ARG A 51 -11.81 -8.39 -5.18
N SER A 52 -12.27 -7.69 -6.20
CA SER A 52 -11.50 -7.31 -7.38
C SER A 52 -11.71 -5.83 -7.73
N TYR A 53 -10.83 -5.26 -8.56
CA TYR A 53 -10.94 -3.87 -9.03
C TYR A 53 -11.03 -2.82 -7.90
N LEU A 54 -10.48 -3.14 -6.73
CA LEU A 54 -10.34 -2.23 -5.60
C LEU A 54 -9.32 -1.12 -5.91
N ALA A 55 -9.51 0.05 -5.29
CA ALA A 55 -8.49 1.09 -5.27
C ALA A 55 -7.62 0.92 -4.02
N ILE A 56 -6.29 1.13 -4.14
CA ILE A 56 -5.35 1.04 -3.02
C ILE A 56 -4.29 2.13 -3.12
N THR A 57 -3.81 2.65 -2.00
CA THR A 57 -2.65 3.57 -1.97
C THR A 57 -1.96 3.57 -0.60
N TYR A 58 -0.70 4.03 -0.56
CA TYR A 58 0.06 4.22 0.69
C TYR A 58 -0.19 5.63 1.21
N ASP A 59 -0.53 5.73 2.49
CA ASP A 59 -0.53 7.00 3.22
C ASP A 59 0.69 7.06 4.16
N PRO A 60 1.75 7.78 3.77
CA PRO A 60 2.95 7.92 4.59
C PRO A 60 2.72 8.79 5.85
N ALA A 61 1.62 9.55 5.94
CA ALA A 61 1.33 10.34 7.13
C ALA A 61 0.79 9.47 8.28
N SER A 62 0.06 8.40 7.96
CA SER A 62 -0.45 7.42 8.93
C SER A 62 0.33 6.12 8.98
N ASP A 63 1.30 5.94 8.08
CA ASP A 63 2.08 4.71 7.88
C ASP A 63 1.19 3.49 7.58
N LYS A 64 0.17 3.70 6.73
CA LYS A 64 -0.84 2.67 6.42
C LYS A 64 -1.09 2.54 4.94
N ILE A 65 -1.49 1.34 4.54
CA ILE A 65 -2.12 1.10 3.25
C ILE A 65 -3.60 1.40 3.39
N ILE A 66 -4.18 2.17 2.48
CA ILE A 66 -5.62 2.43 2.43
C ILE A 66 -6.20 1.74 1.19
N MET A 67 -7.27 0.98 1.40
CA MET A 67 -8.06 0.33 0.36
C MET A 67 -9.49 0.86 0.37
N PHE A 68 -10.08 1.05 -0.81
CA PHE A 68 -11.48 1.43 -0.96
C PHE A 68 -12.20 0.58 -2.02
N GLY A 69 -13.42 0.16 -1.67
CA GLY A 69 -14.39 -0.40 -2.60
C GLY A 69 -13.94 -1.67 -3.32
N GLY A 70 -14.29 -1.76 -4.60
CA GLY A 70 -14.11 -2.93 -5.45
C GLY A 70 -15.42 -3.68 -5.72
N PHE A 71 -15.29 -4.90 -6.25
CA PHE A 71 -16.40 -5.81 -6.59
C PHE A 71 -16.14 -7.20 -6.01
N ASP A 72 -17.06 -7.71 -5.20
CA ASP A 72 -16.96 -9.02 -4.52
C ASP A 72 -17.41 -10.21 -5.36
N GLY A 73 -17.88 -9.97 -6.59
CA GLY A 73 -18.49 -10.98 -7.45
C GLY A 73 -20.02 -10.84 -7.59
N THR A 74 -20.64 -10.09 -6.69
CA THR A 74 -22.10 -9.85 -6.64
C THR A 74 -22.43 -8.36 -6.56
N THR A 75 -21.71 -7.61 -5.73
CA THR A 75 -22.00 -6.21 -5.41
C THR A 75 -20.75 -5.32 -5.50
N TYR A 76 -20.98 -4.06 -5.85
CA TYR A 76 -19.96 -3.01 -5.71
C TYR A 76 -19.89 -2.58 -4.26
N LEU A 77 -18.67 -2.36 -3.77
CA LEU A 77 -18.40 -2.08 -2.35
C LEU A 77 -18.06 -0.60 -2.13
N ASN A 78 -18.36 -0.10 -0.93
CA ASN A 78 -18.04 1.27 -0.47
C ASN A 78 -17.36 1.30 0.91
N ASP A 79 -16.81 0.16 1.34
CA ASP A 79 -16.06 0.05 2.56
C ASP A 79 -14.63 0.59 2.37
N THR A 80 -14.05 1.04 3.47
CA THR A 80 -12.66 1.49 3.55
C THR A 80 -11.93 0.59 4.51
N TRP A 81 -10.76 0.11 4.12
CA TRP A 81 -9.89 -0.70 4.98
C TRP A 81 -8.51 -0.08 5.07
N THR A 82 -7.90 -0.19 6.26
CA THR A 82 -6.49 0.18 6.46
C THR A 82 -5.67 -1.01 6.90
N PHE A 83 -4.44 -1.12 6.39
CA PHE A 83 -3.45 -2.10 6.82
C PHE A 83 -2.27 -1.39 7.48
N ASP A 84 -1.88 -1.86 8.67
CA ASP A 84 -0.79 -1.29 9.49
C ASP A 84 0.55 -2.04 9.34
N GLY A 85 0.64 -2.98 8.41
CA GLY A 85 1.80 -3.89 8.27
C GLY A 85 1.58 -5.27 8.90
N VAL A 86 0.57 -5.42 9.76
CA VAL A 86 0.26 -6.67 10.47
C VAL A 86 -1.17 -7.13 10.20
N THR A 87 -2.16 -6.24 10.34
CA THR A 87 -3.58 -6.58 10.19
C THR A 87 -4.38 -5.53 9.44
N TRP A 88 -5.48 -5.97 8.84
CA TRP A 88 -6.47 -5.08 8.27
C TRP A 88 -7.49 -4.66 9.31
N THR A 89 -7.95 -3.42 9.22
CA THR A 89 -9.04 -2.85 10.04
C THR A 89 -10.00 -2.11 9.12
N GLU A 90 -11.29 -2.42 9.22
CA GLU A 90 -12.33 -1.66 8.53
C GLU A 90 -12.49 -0.29 9.21
N VAL A 91 -12.47 0.77 8.42
CA VAL A 91 -12.65 2.14 8.91
C VAL A 91 -14.13 2.50 8.82
N ALA A 92 -14.78 2.60 9.98
CA ALA A 92 -16.14 3.11 10.07
C ALA A 92 -16.15 4.62 9.85
N THR A 93 -16.77 5.07 8.77
CA THR A 93 -16.99 6.50 8.47
C THR A 93 -18.48 6.80 8.31
N ASN A 94 -18.90 7.95 8.84
CA ASN A 94 -20.28 8.44 8.68
C ASN A 94 -20.54 8.98 7.27
N THR A 95 -19.47 9.35 6.55
CA THR A 95 -19.51 9.80 5.16
C THR A 95 -18.49 9.01 4.37
N ARG A 96 -18.97 8.27 3.37
CA ARG A 96 -18.15 7.46 2.46
C ARG A 96 -18.58 7.71 1.03
N PRO A 97 -17.64 7.66 0.06
CA PRO A 97 -18.01 7.69 -1.34
C PRO A 97 -19.01 6.57 -1.69
N PRO A 98 -19.86 6.75 -2.71
CA PRO A 98 -20.70 5.68 -3.23
C PRO A 98 -19.88 4.46 -3.65
N ALA A 99 -20.54 3.29 -3.61
CA ALA A 99 -19.95 2.02 -4.02
C ALA A 99 -19.41 2.09 -5.44
N ARG A 100 -18.18 1.64 -5.63
CA ARG A 100 -17.51 1.69 -6.93
C ARG A 100 -16.37 0.70 -7.02
N ALA A 101 -16.10 0.28 -8.25
CA ALA A 101 -14.91 -0.45 -8.63
C ALA A 101 -14.11 0.32 -9.69
N ALA A 102 -12.90 -0.14 -9.96
CA ALA A 102 -11.99 0.42 -10.96
C ALA A 102 -11.68 1.92 -10.77
N ALA A 103 -11.86 2.44 -9.55
CA ALA A 103 -11.41 3.76 -9.16
C ALA A 103 -9.90 3.76 -8.88
N GLN A 104 -9.29 4.94 -8.86
CA GLN A 104 -7.87 5.12 -8.57
C GLN A 104 -7.68 5.97 -7.32
N MET A 105 -6.65 5.67 -6.53
CA MET A 105 -6.28 6.41 -5.33
C MET A 105 -4.83 6.89 -5.37
N ALA A 106 -4.60 8.12 -4.93
CA ALA A 106 -3.27 8.69 -4.79
C ALA A 106 -3.17 9.51 -3.50
N TYR A 107 -2.01 9.43 -2.84
CA TYR A 107 -1.67 10.32 -1.73
C TYR A 107 -1.12 11.64 -2.27
N ASP A 108 -1.73 12.75 -1.86
CA ASP A 108 -1.22 14.10 -2.09
C ASP A 108 -0.38 14.54 -0.89
N SER A 109 0.92 14.66 -1.11
CA SER A 109 1.88 15.08 -0.08
C SER A 109 1.74 16.52 0.39
N VAL A 110 1.15 17.41 -0.43
CA VAL A 110 0.97 18.82 -0.09
C VAL A 110 -0.19 18.98 0.90
N THR A 111 -1.34 18.38 0.60
CA THR A 111 -2.51 18.43 1.49
C THR A 111 -2.53 17.35 2.56
N ARG A 112 -1.64 16.35 2.47
CA ARG A 112 -1.57 15.15 3.32
C ARG A 112 -2.90 14.39 3.34
N LYS A 113 -3.48 14.23 2.15
CA LYS A 113 -4.77 13.54 1.97
C LYS A 113 -4.63 12.47 0.91
N VAL A 114 -5.44 11.44 1.05
CA VAL A 114 -5.67 10.49 -0.03
C VAL A 114 -6.86 10.95 -0.86
N VAL A 115 -6.64 11.04 -2.16
CA VAL A 115 -7.67 11.39 -3.14
C VAL A 115 -8.10 10.13 -3.87
N LEU A 116 -9.41 9.95 -4.00
CA LEU A 116 -10.07 8.90 -4.78
C LEU A 116 -10.74 9.55 -6.00
N PHE A 117 -10.51 9.00 -7.18
CA PHE A 117 -11.10 9.51 -8.42
C PHE A 117 -11.66 8.39 -9.29
N GLY A 118 -12.77 8.71 -9.96
CA GLY A 118 -13.39 7.90 -10.98
C GLY A 118 -14.06 6.63 -10.47
N GLY A 119 -14.18 5.66 -11.38
CA GLY A 119 -14.67 4.31 -11.15
C GLY A 119 -15.99 4.01 -11.87
N TYR A 120 -16.61 2.89 -11.51
CA TYR A 120 -17.90 2.45 -12.02
C TYR A 120 -18.73 1.90 -10.85
N ASP A 121 -19.98 2.36 -10.70
CA ASP A 121 -20.89 1.95 -9.60
C ASP A 121 -21.80 0.76 -9.95
N GLY A 122 -21.67 0.21 -11.16
CA GLY A 122 -22.60 -0.79 -11.68
C GLY A 122 -23.58 -0.24 -12.71
N THR A 123 -23.73 1.08 -12.79
CA THR A 123 -24.62 1.79 -13.72
C THR A 123 -23.90 2.87 -14.52
N ASN A 124 -23.07 3.68 -13.87
CA ASN A 124 -22.42 4.86 -14.45
C ASN A 124 -20.91 4.85 -14.22
N TYR A 125 -20.17 5.44 -15.15
CA TYR A 125 -18.79 5.87 -14.91
C TYR A 125 -18.79 7.14 -14.06
N LEU A 126 -17.94 7.17 -13.04
CA LEU A 126 -17.85 8.23 -12.02
C LEU A 126 -16.63 9.12 -12.23
#